data_AF-A0A955K5A1-F1
#
_entry.id   AF-A0A955K5A1-F1
#
_cell.length_a   1.000
_cell.length_b   1.000
_cell.length_c   1.000
_cell.angle_alpha   90.00
_cell.angle_beta   90.00
_cell.angle_gamma   90.00
#
_symmetry.space_group_name_H-M   'P 1'
#
loop_
_entity.id
_entity.type
_entity.pdbx_description
1 polymer ?
#
loop_
_entity_poly.entity_id
_entity_poly.type
_entity_poly.pdbx_seq_one_letter_code
_entity_poly.pdbx_strand_id
1 'polypeptide(L)'
;MIANEALLSSLHSLGNNRIITERILGRKNRFCLEIVSTKDKGIRFYVSCLKHQEQSLRKLVEAHLPHAKVKRDTATLNDSSKVVLVKQSNHYAFPIKNITSLDDHDPLGYVTSAMANIADNEALRFQLVCTPVHLRSADKIREKILHNESFMPGDITAKK
;
A
#
# COMPACT_ATOMS: atom_id res chain seq x y z
N MET A 1 16.21 3.23 5.14
CA MET A 1 15.53 3.33 3.83
C MET A 1 15.42 1.98 3.11
N ILE A 2 16.50 1.20 2.99
CA ILE A 2 16.56 -0.10 2.27
C ILE A 2 15.51 -1.14 2.73
N ALA A 3 15.24 -1.24 4.03
CA ALA A 3 14.29 -2.22 4.56
C ALA A 3 12.83 -1.99 4.09
N ASN A 4 12.41 -0.74 3.91
CA ASN A 4 11.06 -0.40 3.43
C ASN A 4 10.90 -0.74 1.94
N GLU A 5 11.93 -0.52 1.12
CA GLU A 5 11.90 -0.88 -0.30
C GLU A 5 11.88 -2.39 -0.51
N ALA A 6 12.68 -3.14 0.27
CA ALA A 6 12.67 -4.60 0.24
C ALA A 6 11.31 -5.18 0.66
N LEU A 7 10.69 -4.62 1.70
CA LEU A 7 9.35 -4.97 2.13
C LEU A 7 8.32 -4.71 1.01
N LEU A 8 8.35 -3.52 0.40
CA LEU A 8 7.43 -3.14 -0.68
C LEU A 8 7.61 -4.00 -1.94
N SER A 9 8.86 -4.31 -2.31
CA SER A 9 9.17 -5.21 -3.44
C SER A 9 8.66 -6.64 -3.18
N SER A 10 8.87 -7.14 -1.96
CA SER A 10 8.37 -8.45 -1.55
C SER A 10 6.84 -8.48 -1.52
N LEU A 11 6.19 -7.40 -1.07
CA LEU A 11 4.74 -7.26 -1.04
C LEU A 11 4.16 -7.19 -2.46
N HIS A 12 4.82 -6.47 -3.38
CA HIS A 12 4.45 -6.42 -4.79
C HIS A 12 4.52 -7.81 -5.44
N SER A 13 5.61 -8.54 -5.19
CA SER A 13 5.81 -9.91 -5.67
C SER A 13 4.73 -10.86 -5.12
N LEU A 14 4.44 -10.78 -3.82
CA LEU A 14 3.38 -11.56 -3.18
C LEU A 14 2.00 -11.23 -3.78
N GLY A 15 1.74 -9.97 -4.07
CA GLY A 15 0.50 -9.53 -4.71
C GLY A 15 0.35 -9.98 -6.17
N ASN A 16 1.46 -10.16 -6.88
CA ASN A 16 1.45 -10.69 -8.25
C ASN A 16 1.24 -12.20 -8.28
N ASN A 17 1.55 -12.91 -7.19
CA ASN A 17 1.28 -14.33 -7.08
C ASN A 17 -0.23 -14.58 -6.94
N ARG A 18 -0.87 -14.93 -8.07
CA ARG A 18 -2.31 -15.18 -8.18
C ARG A 18 -2.56 -16.62 -8.63
N ILE A 19 -3.58 -17.23 -8.04
CA ILE A 19 -4.10 -18.51 -8.51
C ILE A 19 -4.65 -18.31 -9.93
N ILE A 20 -4.48 -19.31 -10.80
CA ILE A 20 -4.87 -19.27 -12.21
C ILE A 20 -6.35 -18.87 -12.37
N THR A 21 -7.24 -19.38 -11.51
CA THR A 21 -8.67 -19.04 -11.50
C THR A 21 -8.92 -17.56 -11.25
N GLU A 22 -8.25 -16.96 -10.28
CA GLU A 22 -8.35 -15.52 -9.97
C GLU A 22 -7.83 -14.66 -11.12
N ARG A 23 -6.80 -15.14 -11.83
CA ARG A 23 -6.28 -14.49 -13.05
C ARG A 23 -7.30 -14.50 -14.18
N ILE A 24 -7.99 -15.63 -14.40
CA ILE A 24 -9.05 -15.75 -15.41
C ILE A 24 -10.24 -14.85 -15.04
N LEU A 25 -10.61 -14.80 -13.76
CA LEU A 25 -11.71 -13.95 -13.26
C LEU A 25 -11.34 -12.45 -13.17
N GLY A 26 -10.14 -12.05 -13.58
CA GLY A 26 -9.70 -10.66 -13.54
C GLY A 26 -9.55 -10.07 -12.13
N ARG A 27 -9.57 -10.92 -11.10
CA ARG A 27 -9.47 -10.47 -9.71
C ARG A 27 -8.04 -10.05 -9.39
N LYS A 28 -7.92 -8.88 -8.79
CA LYS A 28 -6.64 -8.34 -8.34
C LYS A 28 -6.46 -8.64 -6.87
N ASN A 29 -5.29 -9.14 -6.50
CA ASN A 29 -4.88 -9.15 -5.10
C ASN A 29 -4.81 -7.70 -4.61
N ARG A 30 -5.36 -7.49 -3.41
CA ARG A 30 -5.37 -6.20 -2.73
C ARG A 30 -4.80 -6.42 -1.33
N PHE A 31 -3.93 -5.52 -0.93
CA PHE A 31 -3.51 -5.39 0.46
C PHE A 31 -4.11 -4.11 1.00
N CYS A 32 -4.55 -4.13 2.24
CA CYS A 32 -5.01 -2.93 2.94
C CYS A 32 -4.06 -2.66 4.10
N LEU A 33 -3.39 -1.51 4.07
CA LEU A 33 -2.58 -1.01 5.17
C LEU A 33 -3.47 -0.06 5.98
N GLU A 34 -3.68 -0.35 7.25
CA GLU A 34 -4.63 0.39 8.07
C GLU A 34 -3.98 0.94 9.33
N ILE A 35 -4.37 2.17 9.68
CA ILE A 35 -4.16 2.76 11.00
C ILE A 35 -5.55 2.84 11.62
N VAL A 36 -5.74 2.23 12.78
CA VAL A 36 -7.00 2.25 13.52
C VAL A 36 -6.72 2.86 14.87
N SER A 37 -7.51 3.86 15.24
CA SER A 37 -7.44 4.48 16.55
C SER A 37 -8.77 4.34 17.27
N THR A 38 -8.69 3.88 18.51
CA THR A 38 -9.80 3.83 19.47
C THR A 38 -9.29 4.29 20.82
N LYS A 39 -10.18 4.84 21.66
CA LYS A 39 -9.78 5.36 22.97
C LYS A 39 -9.26 4.27 23.92
N ASP A 40 -9.82 3.06 23.86
CA ASP A 40 -9.46 1.93 24.72
C ASP A 40 -8.14 1.25 24.35
N LYS A 41 -7.80 1.23 23.05
CA LYS A 41 -6.65 0.47 22.52
C LYS A 41 -5.54 1.36 21.95
N GLY A 42 -5.76 2.65 21.86
CA GLY A 42 -4.89 3.60 21.20
C GLY A 42 -4.77 3.33 19.70
N ILE A 43 -3.60 3.65 19.15
CA ILE A 43 -3.29 3.50 17.72
C ILE A 43 -2.77 2.09 17.44
N ARG A 44 -3.36 1.41 16.46
CA ARG A 44 -2.98 0.09 15.99
C ARG A 44 -2.77 0.07 14.49
N PHE A 45 -1.82 -0.73 14.06
CA PHE A 45 -1.50 -0.94 12.65
C PHE A 45 -1.99 -2.32 12.21
N TYR A 46 -2.74 -2.36 11.11
CA TYR A 46 -3.26 -3.59 10.52
C TYR A 46 -2.77 -3.75 9.09
N VAL A 47 -2.55 -5.00 8.69
CA VAL A 47 -2.35 -5.37 7.29
C VAL A 47 -3.36 -6.44 6.93
N SER A 48 -4.38 -6.06 6.16
CA SER A 48 -5.43 -6.97 5.70
C SER A 48 -5.05 -7.59 4.35
N CYS A 49 -5.26 -8.90 4.22
CA CYS A 49 -4.98 -9.67 3.02
C CYS A 49 -5.99 -10.81 2.84
N LEU A 50 -5.96 -11.48 1.69
CA LEU A 50 -6.75 -12.68 1.47
C LEU A 50 -6.24 -13.81 2.37
N LYS A 51 -7.17 -14.66 2.84
CA LYS A 51 -6.88 -15.74 3.81
C LYS A 51 -5.71 -16.65 3.39
N HIS A 52 -5.59 -16.97 2.11
CA HIS A 52 -4.51 -17.83 1.59
C HIS A 52 -3.12 -17.16 1.58
N GLN A 53 -3.06 -15.83 1.68
CA GLN A 53 -1.79 -15.07 1.66
C GLN A 53 -1.28 -14.75 3.06
N GLU A 54 -2.08 -14.98 4.10
CA GLU A 54 -1.82 -14.58 5.48
C GLU A 54 -0.48 -15.10 6.00
N GLN A 55 -0.18 -16.39 5.78
CA GLN A 55 1.06 -16.98 6.25
C GLN A 55 2.30 -16.37 5.56
N SER A 56 2.21 -16.14 4.25
CA SER A 56 3.29 -15.53 3.46
C SER A 56 3.52 -14.07 3.87
N LEU A 57 2.43 -13.32 4.06
CA LEU A 57 2.49 -11.94 4.52
C LEU A 57 3.10 -11.83 5.91
N ARG A 58 2.70 -12.69 6.86
CA ARG A 58 3.25 -12.69 8.22
C ARG A 58 4.76 -12.91 8.20
N LYS A 59 5.25 -13.95 7.49
CA LYS A 59 6.68 -14.22 7.35
C LYS A 59 7.43 -13.03 6.76
N LEU A 60 6.84 -12.39 5.76
CA LEU A 60 7.42 -11.22 5.09
C LEU A 60 7.54 -10.04 6.06
N VAL A 61 6.51 -9.77 6.87
CA VAL A 61 6.55 -8.72 7.90
C VAL A 61 7.60 -9.04 8.96
N GLU A 62 7.61 -10.26 9.50
CA GLU A 62 8.57 -10.70 10.52
C GLU A 62 10.03 -10.63 10.02
N ALA A 63 10.28 -10.94 8.74
CA ALA A 63 11.61 -10.89 8.14
C ALA A 63 12.14 -9.46 7.95
N HIS A 64 11.26 -8.49 7.64
CA HIS A 64 11.66 -7.11 7.33
C HIS A 64 11.51 -6.15 8.52
N LEU A 65 10.69 -6.51 9.51
CA LEU A 65 10.42 -5.74 10.72
C LEU A 65 10.70 -6.61 11.97
N PRO A 66 11.98 -6.88 12.30
CA PRO A 66 12.35 -7.87 13.33
C PRO A 66 11.85 -7.51 14.74
N HIS A 67 11.55 -6.24 15.00
CA HIS A 67 11.01 -5.77 16.28
C HIS A 67 9.47 -5.73 16.32
N ALA A 68 8.80 -5.99 15.19
CA ALA A 68 7.34 -5.96 15.14
C ALA A 68 6.75 -7.27 15.72
N LYS A 69 5.79 -7.13 16.62
CA LYS A 69 4.99 -8.25 17.12
C LYS A 69 3.76 -8.41 16.22
N VAL A 70 3.74 -9.47 15.41
CA VAL A 70 2.61 -9.75 14.51
C VAL A 70 1.61 -10.68 15.18
N LYS A 71 0.35 -10.26 15.24
CA LYS A 71 -0.75 -11.08 15.74
C LYS A 71 -1.87 -11.11 14.70
N ARG A 72 -2.48 -12.28 14.51
CA ARG A 72 -3.72 -12.40 13.71
C ARG A 72 -4.86 -11.73 14.45
N ASP A 73 -5.57 -10.86 13.76
CA ASP A 73 -6.79 -10.20 14.25
C ASP A 73 -7.84 -10.23 13.14
N THR A 74 -9.10 -10.28 13.52
CA THR A 74 -10.24 -10.17 12.60
C THR A 74 -10.85 -8.80 12.80
N ALA A 75 -10.51 -7.85 11.94
CA ALA A 75 -11.09 -6.52 12.02
C ALA A 75 -12.59 -6.60 11.72
N THR A 76 -13.43 -6.26 12.69
CA THR A 76 -14.85 -6.02 12.46
C THR A 76 -14.99 -4.73 11.64
N LEU A 77 -15.75 -4.82 10.55
CA LEU A 77 -16.30 -3.67 9.86
C LEU A 77 -17.72 -3.49 10.42
N ASN A 78 -18.07 -2.29 10.86
CA ASN A 78 -19.45 -2.02 11.25
C ASN A 78 -20.30 -1.98 9.97
N ASP A 79 -21.37 -2.77 9.96
CA ASP A 79 -22.22 -3.00 8.78
C ASP A 79 -23.01 -1.75 8.33
N SER A 80 -23.05 -0.69 9.15
CA SER A 80 -23.71 0.58 8.83
C SER A 80 -22.69 1.69 8.50
N SER A 81 -22.31 1.80 7.23
CA SER A 81 -21.39 2.85 6.76
C SER A 81 -22.00 3.66 5.62
N LYS A 82 -22.00 5.00 5.75
CA LYS A 82 -22.27 5.92 4.65
C LYS A 82 -20.96 6.23 3.93
N VAL A 83 -20.83 5.81 2.67
CA VAL A 83 -19.62 6.07 1.88
C VAL A 83 -19.71 7.48 1.29
N VAL A 84 -18.73 8.33 1.62
CA VAL A 84 -18.56 9.64 1.00
C VAL A 84 -17.31 9.59 0.13
N LEU A 85 -17.50 9.71 -1.19
CA LEU A 85 -16.40 9.80 -2.13
C LEU A 85 -16.02 11.27 -2.33
N VAL A 86 -14.82 11.64 -1.90
CA VAL A 86 -14.24 12.95 -2.21
C VAL A 86 -13.30 12.79 -3.40
N LYS A 87 -13.57 13.55 -4.47
CA LYS A 87 -12.69 13.66 -5.63
C LYS A 87 -12.24 15.10 -5.79
N GLN A 88 -11.05 15.30 -6.33
CA GLN A 88 -10.61 16.63 -6.71
C GLN A 88 -11.50 17.16 -7.84
N SER A 89 -11.98 18.40 -7.70
CA SER A 89 -12.92 19.02 -8.65
C SER A 89 -12.26 19.66 -9.86
N ASN A 90 -10.97 20.07 -9.76
CA ASN A 90 -10.29 20.88 -10.78
C ASN A 90 -8.95 20.29 -11.24
N HIS A 91 -8.51 20.75 -12.43
CA HIS A 91 -7.23 20.38 -13.02
C HIS A 91 -6.06 20.89 -12.16
N TYR A 92 -5.11 19.97 -11.94
CA TYR A 92 -3.87 20.09 -11.18
C TYR A 92 -2.87 21.14 -11.72
N ALA A 93 -3.22 22.43 -11.73
CA ALA A 93 -2.27 23.50 -12.04
C ALA A 93 -1.27 23.76 -10.90
N PHE A 94 -1.61 23.35 -9.67
CA PHE A 94 -0.71 23.37 -8.53
C PHE A 94 -0.41 21.94 -8.11
N PRO A 95 0.85 21.49 -8.20
CA PRO A 95 1.22 20.18 -7.69
C PRO A 95 0.91 20.15 -6.18
N ILE A 96 0.25 19.10 -5.70
CA ILE A 96 0.34 18.76 -4.27
C ILE A 96 1.84 18.70 -3.98
N LYS A 97 2.30 19.58 -3.08
CA LYS A 97 3.71 19.81 -2.80
C LYS A 97 4.38 18.44 -2.67
N ASN A 98 5.31 18.14 -3.57
CA ASN A 98 6.03 16.86 -3.51
C ASN A 98 6.82 16.87 -2.21
N ILE A 99 6.46 15.99 -1.29
CA ILE A 99 7.22 15.77 -0.06
C ILE A 99 8.46 14.97 -0.50
N THR A 100 9.50 15.68 -0.90
CA THR A 100 10.79 15.11 -1.35
C THR A 100 11.67 14.66 -0.19
N SER A 101 11.38 15.14 1.02
CA SER A 101 12.10 14.84 2.26
C SER A 101 11.07 14.48 3.33
N LEU A 102 11.23 13.31 3.95
CA LEU A 102 10.49 12.91 5.16
C LEU A 102 10.97 13.68 6.41
N ASP A 103 12.11 14.36 6.31
CA ASP A 103 12.71 15.11 7.42
C ASP A 103 12.02 16.47 7.64
N ASP A 104 11.43 17.05 6.59
CA ASP A 104 10.79 18.37 6.68
C ASP A 104 9.39 18.31 7.30
N HIS A 105 8.67 17.22 7.06
CA HIS A 105 7.31 17.00 7.56
C HIS A 105 7.11 15.49 7.81
N ASP A 106 6.67 15.10 9.01
CA ASP A 106 6.27 13.72 9.33
C ASP A 106 4.75 13.54 9.07
N PRO A 107 4.34 12.96 7.92
CA PRO A 107 2.93 12.80 7.60
C PRO A 107 2.26 11.76 8.51
N LEU A 108 3.03 10.77 8.98
CA LEU A 108 2.51 9.75 9.88
C LEU A 108 2.24 10.36 11.26
N GLY A 109 3.16 11.17 11.78
CA GLY A 109 2.96 11.96 13.00
C GLY A 109 1.75 12.89 12.91
N TYR A 110 1.57 13.59 11.78
CA TYR A 110 0.38 14.42 11.56
C TYR A 110 -0.92 13.61 11.61
N VAL A 111 -1.01 12.51 10.85
CA VAL A 111 -2.20 11.65 10.83
C VAL A 111 -2.46 11.03 12.21
N THR A 112 -1.44 10.47 12.85
CA THR A 112 -1.58 9.81 14.15
C THR A 112 -1.94 10.77 15.28
N SER A 113 -1.41 12.01 15.27
CA SER A 113 -1.79 13.04 16.24
C SER A 113 -3.26 13.44 16.12
N ALA A 114 -3.77 13.62 14.89
CA ALA A 114 -5.18 13.88 14.65
C ALA A 114 -6.06 12.69 15.09
N MET A 115 -5.54 11.47 14.95
CA MET A 115 -6.21 10.23 15.39
C MET A 115 -6.12 9.98 16.90
N ALA A 116 -5.32 10.73 17.66
CA ALA A 116 -5.17 10.51 19.10
C ALA A 116 -6.36 11.07 19.92
N ASN A 117 -7.09 12.05 19.38
CA ASN A 117 -8.17 12.73 20.10
C ASN A 117 -9.55 12.18 19.71
N ILE A 118 -9.85 10.95 20.14
CA ILE A 118 -11.09 10.22 19.80
C ILE A 118 -11.93 10.00 21.05
N ALA A 119 -13.25 10.17 20.95
CA ALA A 119 -14.18 9.95 22.05
C ALA A 119 -14.36 8.45 22.40
N ASP A 120 -14.95 8.14 23.57
CA ASP A 120 -15.08 6.75 24.06
C ASP A 120 -15.84 5.81 23.12
N ASN A 121 -16.78 6.34 22.34
CA ASN A 121 -17.63 5.57 21.43
C ASN A 121 -17.27 5.78 19.95
N GLU A 122 -16.11 6.36 19.67
CA GLU A 122 -15.64 6.63 18.32
C GLU A 122 -14.43 5.75 17.96
N ALA A 123 -14.34 5.45 16.68
CA ALA A 123 -13.19 4.77 16.10
C ALA A 123 -12.86 5.45 14.77
N LEU A 124 -11.60 5.84 14.60
CA LEU A 124 -11.12 6.39 13.35
C LEU A 124 -10.23 5.36 12.67
N ARG A 125 -10.50 5.13 11.38
CA ARG A 125 -9.76 4.17 10.58
C ARG A 125 -9.29 4.83 9.29
N PHE A 126 -7.98 4.88 9.12
CA PHE A 126 -7.34 5.30 7.88
C PHE A 126 -6.88 4.05 7.12
N GLN A 127 -7.25 3.92 5.86
CA GLN A 127 -6.94 2.76 5.02
C GLN A 127 -6.27 3.18 3.73
N LEU A 128 -5.13 2.55 3.44
CA LEU A 128 -4.47 2.61 2.15
C LEU A 128 -4.61 1.25 1.46
N VAL A 129 -5.47 1.20 0.45
CA VAL A 129 -5.71 -0.01 -0.35
C VAL A 129 -4.76 -0.03 -1.54
N CYS A 130 -3.84 -0.97 -1.54
CA CYS A 130 -2.80 -1.11 -2.56
C CYS A 130 -3.05 -2.35 -3.42
N THR A 131 -2.72 -2.25 -4.71
CA THR A 131 -2.67 -3.39 -5.62
C THR A 131 -1.41 -3.29 -6.47
N PRO A 132 -0.67 -4.39 -6.70
CA PRO A 132 0.48 -4.36 -7.56
C PRO A 132 0.05 -4.03 -9.00
N VAL A 133 0.81 -3.14 -9.62
CA VAL A 133 0.57 -2.71 -10.99
C VAL A 133 1.73 -3.22 -11.85
N HIS A 134 1.38 -3.72 -13.04
CA HIS A 134 2.35 -4.04 -14.08
C HIS A 134 2.50 -2.82 -14.99
N LEU A 135 3.74 -2.37 -15.20
CA LEU A 135 4.03 -1.22 -16.05
C LEU A 135 4.26 -1.71 -17.48
N ARG A 136 3.48 -1.18 -18.44
CA ARG A 136 3.68 -1.48 -19.88
C ARG A 136 5.10 -1.14 -20.36
N SER A 137 5.74 -0.14 -19.76
CA SER A 137 7.14 0.20 -20.05
C SER A 137 8.11 -0.94 -19.70
N ALA A 138 7.78 -1.76 -18.70
CA ALA A 138 8.57 -2.94 -18.36
C ALA A 138 8.51 -4.00 -19.46
N ASP A 139 7.37 -4.16 -20.14
CA ASP A 139 7.26 -5.05 -21.31
C ASP A 139 8.14 -4.55 -22.46
N LYS A 140 8.15 -3.24 -22.73
CA LYS A 140 9.02 -2.66 -23.76
C LYS A 140 10.50 -2.89 -23.45
N ILE A 141 10.91 -2.72 -22.19
CA ILE A 141 12.29 -3.00 -21.76
C ILE A 141 12.61 -4.48 -21.94
N ARG A 142 11.71 -5.37 -21.51
CA ARG A 142 11.88 -6.82 -21.66
C ARG A 142 12.04 -7.22 -23.13
N GLU A 143 11.20 -6.69 -24.02
CA GLU A 143 11.31 -6.95 -25.45
C GLU A 143 12.66 -6.49 -25.99
N LYS A 144 13.12 -5.30 -25.61
CA LYS A 144 14.46 -4.80 -26.00
C LYS A 144 15.60 -5.69 -25.50
N ILE A 145 15.52 -6.18 -24.25
CA ILE A 145 16.49 -7.14 -23.69
C ILE A 145 16.50 -8.44 -24.51
N LEU A 146 15.32 -9.00 -24.81
CA LEU A 146 15.20 -10.25 -25.56
C LEU A 146 15.75 -10.14 -26.99
N HIS A 147 15.65 -8.96 -27.60
CA HIS A 147 16.17 -8.67 -28.93
C HIS A 147 17.62 -8.11 -28.90
N ASN A 148 18.27 -8.09 -27.74
CA ASN A 148 19.62 -7.59 -27.52
C ASN A 148 19.85 -6.15 -28.04
N GLU A 149 18.80 -5.33 -28.00
CA GLU A 149 18.88 -3.92 -28.35
C GLU A 149 19.54 -3.16 -27.19
N SER A 150 20.57 -2.35 -27.47
CA SER A 150 21.09 -1.41 -26.47
C SER A 150 20.00 -0.42 -26.07
N PHE A 151 19.73 -0.31 -24.78
CA PHE A 151 18.84 0.73 -24.24
C PHE A 151 19.45 1.35 -22.99
N MET A 152 19.38 2.68 -22.89
CA MET A 152 19.72 3.41 -21.69
C MET A 152 18.42 3.75 -20.92
N PRO A 153 18.40 3.72 -19.58
CA PRO A 153 17.20 4.01 -18.78
C PRO A 153 16.54 5.37 -19.07
N GLY A 154 17.26 6.32 -19.68
CA GLY A 154 16.78 7.64 -20.07
C GLY A 154 16.01 7.72 -21.39
N ASP A 155 16.03 6.68 -22.23
CA ASP A 155 15.42 6.72 -23.56
C ASP A 155 13.87 6.59 -23.53
N ILE A 156 13.31 6.31 -22.36
CA ILE A 156 11.91 5.90 -22.18
C ILE A 156 11.02 7.02 -21.60
N THR A 157 11.62 8.11 -21.13
CA THR A 157 10.92 9.31 -20.62
C THR A 157 10.66 10.36 -21.70
N ALA A 158 11.22 10.20 -22.90
CA ALA A 158 11.00 11.11 -24.02
C ALA A 158 9.82 10.65 -24.90
N LYS A 159 8.59 10.90 -24.43
CA LYS A 159 7.44 11.21 -25.32
C LYS A 159 6.33 11.83 -24.48
N LYS A 160 6.27 13.16 -24.56
CA LYS A 160 5.20 14.02 -24.04
C LYS A 160 4.04 14.04 -25.03
#